data_AF-A0A0F9ICA0-F1
#
_entry.id   AF-A0A0F9ICA0-F1
#
_cell.length_a   1.000
_cell.length_b   1.000
_cell.length_c   1.000
_cell.angle_alpha   90.00
_cell.angle_beta   90.00
_cell.angle_gamma   90.00
#
_symmetry.space_group_name_H-M   'P 1'
#
loop_
_entity.id
_entity.type
_entity.pdbx_description
1 polymer ?
#
loop_
_entity_poly.entity_id
_entity_poly.type
_entity_poly.pdbx_seq_one_letter_code
_entity_poly.pdbx_strand_id
1 'polypeptide(L)' 'MKHRLLSLFTISMSVAFLWHFSNILIHGSHFIIEPSFLILMSEILLLVGILMFGIHCLFKEL' A
#
# COMPACT_ATOMS: atom_id res chain seq x y z
N MET A 1 1.91 -3.62 23.19
CA MET A 1 3.20 -3.18 22.61
C MET A 1 3.54 -3.90 21.30
N LYS A 2 3.52 -5.25 21.25
CA LYS A 2 3.78 -6.02 20.01
C LYS A 2 2.78 -5.70 18.89
N HIS A 3 1.48 -5.61 19.19
CA HIS A 3 0.45 -5.35 18.18
C HIS A 3 0.56 -3.93 17.58
N ARG A 4 0.70 -2.90 18.42
CA ARG A 4 1.04 -1.53 18.00
C ARG A 4 2.24 -1.42 17.05
N LEU A 5 3.35 -2.10 17.37
CA LEU A 5 4.52 -2.13 16.50
C LEU A 5 4.19 -2.78 15.15
N LEU A 6 3.43 -3.86 15.15
CA LEU A 6 3.01 -4.55 13.94
C LEU A 6 2.10 -3.65 13.07
N SER A 7 1.15 -2.94 13.67
CA SER A 7 0.31 -1.94 12.96
C SER A 7 1.16 -0.82 12.36
N LEU A 8 2.15 -0.30 13.08
CA LEU A 8 3.07 0.72 12.56
C LEU A 8 3.90 0.20 11.39
N PHE A 9 4.43 -1.03 11.49
CA PHE A 9 5.14 -1.68 10.39
C PHE A 9 4.24 -1.85 9.16
N THR A 10 3.02 -2.37 9.34
CA THR A 10 2.04 -2.51 8.26
C THR A 10 1.75 -1.18 7.58
N ILE A 11 1.51 -0.11 8.35
CA ILE A 11 1.26 1.23 7.81
C ILE A 11 2.48 1.73 7.01
N SER A 12 3.68 1.65 7.60
CA SER A 12 4.91 2.14 6.95
C SER A 12 5.24 1.41 5.64
N MET A 13 5.08 0.08 5.62
CA MET A 13 5.29 -0.73 4.42
C MET A 13 4.24 -0.44 3.35
N SER A 14 2.97 -0.33 3.73
CA SER A 14 1.89 0.01 2.78
C SER A 14 2.11 1.38 2.14
N VAL A 15 2.56 2.38 2.90
CA VAL A 15 2.90 3.71 2.37
C VAL A 15 4.06 3.65 1.39
N ALA A 16 5.13 2.91 1.72
CA ALA A 16 6.29 2.76 0.85
C ALA A 16 5.93 2.08 -0.49
N PHE A 17 5.09 1.05 -0.44
CA PHE A 17 4.60 0.38 -1.64
C PHE A 17 3.65 1.27 -2.45
N LEU A 18 2.74 2.02 -1.81
CA LEU A 18 1.88 2.97 -2.52
C LEU A 18 2.69 4.04 -3.26
N TRP A 19 3.77 4.53 -2.65
CA TRP A 19 4.70 5.45 -3.31
C TRP A 19 5.42 4.79 -4.50
N HIS A 20 5.80 3.52 -4.37
CA HIS A 20 6.41 2.78 -5.47
C HIS A 20 5.43 2.62 -6.64
N PHE A 21 4.20 2.19 -6.37
CA PHE A 21 3.15 2.03 -7.38
C PHE A 21 2.71 3.36 -8.00
N SER A 22 2.77 4.49 -7.28
CA SER A 22 2.51 5.79 -7.89
C SER A 22 3.58 6.17 -8.92
N ASN A 23 4.85 5.85 -8.65
CA ASN A 23 5.93 6.11 -9.62
C ASN A 23 5.79 5.23 -10.86
N ILE A 24 5.35 4.00 -10.68
CA ILE A 24 5.00 3.09 -11.77
C ILE A 24 3.85 3.65 -12.61
N LEU A 25 2.76 4.14 -11.99
CA LEU A 25 1.65 4.73 -12.74
C LEU A 25 2.07 5.95 -13.57
N ILE A 26 2.98 6.78 -13.04
CA ILE A 26 3.41 8.03 -13.68
C ILE A 26 4.48 7.76 -14.76
N HIS A 27 5.44 6.88 -14.49
CA HIS A 27 6.65 6.70 -15.31
C HIS A 27 6.79 5.31 -15.94
N GLY A 28 6.11 4.30 -15.40
CA GLY A 28 6.20 2.90 -15.80
C GLY A 28 5.53 2.58 -17.14
N SER A 29 4.58 3.42 -17.58
CA SER A 29 3.90 3.28 -18.90
C SER A 29 4.86 3.28 -20.09
N HIS A 30 6.09 3.79 -19.92
CA HIS A 30 7.12 3.83 -20.95
C HIS A 30 8.15 2.69 -20.89
N PHE A 31 8.25 1.98 -19.75
CA PHE A 31 9.41 1.08 -19.49
C PHE A 31 9.04 -0.33 -19.05
N ILE A 32 7.83 -0.55 -18.54
CA ILE A 32 7.45 -1.83 -17.93
C ILE A 32 6.28 -2.43 -18.72
N ILE A 33 6.48 -3.64 -19.27
CA ILE A 33 5.38 -4.49 -19.73
C ILE A 33 4.71 -5.03 -18.46
N GLU A 34 3.97 -4.16 -17.79
CA GLU A 34 3.24 -4.51 -16.58
C GLU A 34 1.98 -5.31 -16.94
N PRO A 35 1.39 -6.03 -15.96
CA PRO A 35 0.09 -6.63 -16.17
C PRO A 35 -0.92 -5.52 -16.54
N SER A 36 -2.02 -5.90 -17.19
CA SER A 36 -3.05 -4.94 -17.61
C SER A 36 -3.35 -3.90 -16.54
N PHE A 37 -3.50 -2.63 -16.92
CA PHE A 37 -3.80 -1.49 -16.02
C PHE A 37 -4.79 -1.84 -14.88
N LEU A 38 -5.74 -2.72 -15.16
CA LEU A 38 -6.72 -3.26 -14.22
C LEU A 38 -6.08 -3.99 -13.01
N ILE A 39 -5.05 -4.79 -13.23
CA ILE A 39 -4.31 -5.50 -12.17
C ILE A 39 -3.57 -4.51 -11.28
N LEU A 40 -2.82 -3.57 -11.86
CA LEU A 40 -2.10 -2.53 -11.10
C LEU A 40 -3.07 -1.71 -10.22
N MET A 41 -4.21 -1.31 -10.78
CA MET A 41 -5.25 -0.60 -10.01
C MET A 41 -5.85 -1.47 -8.91
N SER A 42 -6.00 -2.78 -9.12
CA SER A 42 -6.48 -3.72 -8.10
C SER A 42 -5.47 -3.89 -6.96
N GLU A 43 -4.16 -3.92 -7.26
CA GLU A 43 -3.09 -4.00 -6.26
C GLU A 43 -3.05 -2.73 -5.41
N ILE A 44 -3.16 -1.56 -6.04
CA ILE A 44 -3.24 -0.27 -5.34
C ILE A 44 -4.47 -0.24 -4.43
N LEU A 45 -5.65 -0.66 -4.91
CA LEU A 45 -6.87 -0.72 -4.09
C LEU A 45 -6.71 -1.63 -2.87
N LEU A 46 -6.13 -2.82 -3.06
CA LEU A 46 -5.84 -3.74 -1.97
C LEU A 46 -4.90 -3.11 -0.95
N LEU A 47 -3.84 -2.44 -1.41
CA LEU A 47 -2.88 -1.76 -0.54
C LEU A 47 -3.47 -0.61 0.25
N VAL A 48 -4.35 0.20 -0.36
CA VAL A 48 -5.11 1.23 0.36
C VAL A 48 -5.99 0.58 1.42
N GLY A 49 -6.63 -0.55 1.13
CA GLY A 49 -7.39 -1.32 2.10
C GLY A 49 -6.54 -1.80 3.29
N ILE A 50 -5.36 -2.35 3.04
CA ILE A 50 -4.42 -2.80 4.08
C ILE A 50 -3.94 -1.62 4.92
N LEU A 51 -3.64 -0.48 4.31
CA LEU A 51 -3.25 0.76 5.00
C LEU A 51 -4.37 1.22 5.95
N MET A 52 -5.61 1.31 5.44
CA MET A 52 -6.77 1.71 6.24
C MET A 52 -7.03 0.75 7.41
N PHE A 53 -6.87 -0.56 7.18
CA PHE A 53 -6.97 -1.57 8.23
C PHE A 53 -5.88 -1.39 9.30
N GLY A 54 -4.63 -1.18 8.89
CA GLY A 54 -3.51 -0.91 9.79
C GLY A 54 -3.75 0.32 10.66
N ILE A 55 -4.24 1.41 10.07
CA ILE A 55 -4.64 2.64 10.78
C ILE A 55 -5.77 2.36 11.76
N HIS A 56 -6.83 1.64 11.34
CA HIS A 56 -7.94 1.30 12.21
C HIS A 56 -7.52 0.48 13.44
N CYS A 57 -6.65 -0.52 13.24
CA CYS A 57 -6.08 -1.30 14.35
C CYS A 57 -5.24 -0.44 15.29
N LEU A 58 -4.43 0.48 14.75
CA LEU A 58 -3.63 1.40 15.56
C LEU A 58 -4.50 2.31 16.44
N PHE A 59 -5.59 2.85 15.87
CA PHE A 59 -6.55 3.68 16.61
C PHE A 59 -7.30 2.92 17.70
N LYS A 60 -7.61 1.64 17.48
CA LYS A 60 -8.25 0.79 18.51
C LYS A 60 -7.34 0.47 19.70
N GLU A 61 -6.03 0.55 19.50
CA GLU A 61 -5.02 0.27 20.53
C GLU A 61 -4.49 1.53 21.24
N LEU A 62 -4.98 2.70 20.84
CA LEU A 62 -4.60 4.00 21.38
C LEU A 62 -5.54 4.39 22.53
#